data_AF-A0A351AF24-F1
#
_entry.id   AF-A0A351AF24-F1
#
_cell.length_a   1.000
_cell.length_b   1.000
_cell.length_c   1.000
_cell.angle_alpha   90.00
_cell.angle_beta   90.00
_cell.angle_gamma   90.00
#
_symmetry.space_group_name_H-M   'P 1'
#
loop_
_entity.id
_entity.type
_entity.pdbx_description
1 polymer ?
#
loop_
_entity_poly.entity_id
_entity_poly.type
_entity_poly.pdbx_seq_one_letter_code
_entity_poly.pdbx_strand_id
1 'polypeptide(L)'
;MFQQLQQLLQHRNPRFVCEAAGDKPDAGEHIAHIDHEVTPGLDANALAELRQQVGDLPHLFAFYERYGSVRLFRDSIEGKWSGKASAYYIAPPDEWAELRDGAQSWFDDLDEDDQETLPDWITEYVVVGEIPQSGNYFLMPLVGDNRGKVYTFDHDGYVFIERGSNFEEFVDSLARVDAEHLDEIGGHTRYADGKTEYQWMPNQYLHD
;
A
#
# COMPACT_ATOMS: atom_id res chain seq x y z
N MET A 1 11.68 -1.14 15.17
CA MET A 1 11.65 -0.63 13.79
C MET A 1 11.34 -1.74 12.82
N PHE A 2 10.09 -1.73 12.34
CA PHE A 2 9.55 -2.61 11.30
C PHE A 2 9.50 -4.10 11.66
N GLN A 3 9.04 -4.45 12.86
CA GLN A 3 9.09 -5.83 13.35
C GLN A 3 8.18 -6.77 12.54
N GLN A 4 6.96 -6.31 12.22
CA GLN A 4 6.00 -7.11 11.47
C GLN A 4 6.48 -7.30 10.03
N LEU A 5 6.99 -6.24 9.40
CA LEU A 5 7.57 -6.35 8.06
C LEU A 5 8.73 -7.33 8.03
N GLN A 6 9.66 -7.25 9.00
CA GLN A 6 10.78 -8.18 9.08
C GLN A 6 10.34 -9.64 9.25
N GLN A 7 9.31 -9.90 10.05
CA GLN A 7 8.76 -11.23 10.25
C GLN A 7 8.10 -11.74 8.97
N LEU A 8 7.26 -10.91 8.33
CA LEU A 8 6.59 -11.24 7.08
C LEU A 8 7.58 -11.62 5.98
N LEU A 9 8.67 -10.86 5.82
CA LEU A 9 9.71 -11.11 4.82
C LEU A 9 10.51 -12.41 5.08
N GLN A 10 10.39 -13.03 6.26
CA GLN A 10 11.01 -14.32 6.57
C GLN A 10 10.11 -15.52 6.26
N HIS A 11 8.82 -15.29 6.01
CA HIS A 11 7.87 -16.35 5.70
C HIS A 11 8.27 -17.06 4.40
N ARG A 12 8.34 -18.39 4.47
CA ARG A 12 8.70 -19.22 3.33
C ARG A 12 7.44 -19.70 2.63
N ASN A 13 7.47 -19.68 1.29
CA ASN A 13 6.34 -20.10 0.43
C ASN A 13 4.99 -19.47 0.85
N PRO A 14 4.92 -18.13 1.02
CA PRO A 14 3.69 -17.47 1.40
C PRO A 14 2.62 -17.65 0.32
N ARG A 15 1.38 -17.84 0.74
CA ARG A 15 0.25 -18.11 -0.14
C ARG A 15 -1.06 -17.70 0.53
N PHE A 16 -2.02 -17.31 -0.29
CA PHE A 16 -3.40 -17.15 0.15
C PHE A 16 -4.24 -18.36 -0.25
N VAL A 17 -5.11 -18.80 0.65
CA VAL A 17 -6.31 -19.54 0.28
C VAL A 17 -7.36 -18.50 -0.05
N CYS A 18 -7.81 -18.52 -1.29
CA CYS A 18 -8.73 -17.54 -1.84
C CYS A 18 -10.09 -18.17 -2.15
N GLU A 19 -11.12 -17.36 -2.02
CA GLU A 19 -12.46 -17.64 -2.51
C GLU A 19 -12.77 -16.80 -3.75
N ALA A 20 -13.69 -17.26 -4.59
CA ALA A 20 -14.05 -16.53 -5.79
C ALA A 20 -14.88 -15.28 -5.44
N ALA A 21 -14.57 -14.16 -6.06
CA ALA A 21 -15.36 -12.94 -5.92
C ALA A 21 -16.76 -13.11 -6.54
N GLY A 22 -17.78 -12.65 -5.80
CA GLY A 22 -19.19 -12.72 -6.17
C GLY A 22 -19.85 -14.07 -5.86
N ASP A 23 -21.13 -14.22 -6.21
CA ASP A 23 -21.88 -15.46 -5.98
C ASP A 23 -21.50 -16.54 -7.02
N LYS A 24 -20.42 -17.27 -6.74
CA LYS A 24 -19.90 -18.35 -7.58
C LYS A 24 -19.74 -19.64 -6.77
N PRO A 25 -20.85 -20.31 -6.41
CA PRO A 25 -20.84 -21.45 -5.49
C PRO A 25 -20.04 -22.66 -6.00
N ASP A 26 -19.84 -22.76 -7.33
CA ASP A 26 -19.11 -23.88 -7.96
C ASP A 26 -17.61 -23.60 -8.16
N ALA A 27 -17.11 -22.40 -7.80
CA ALA A 27 -15.72 -22.03 -8.07
C ALA A 27 -14.71 -22.77 -7.18
N GLY A 28 -15.11 -23.19 -5.98
CA GLY A 28 -14.21 -23.81 -5.01
C GLY A 28 -13.19 -22.82 -4.43
N GLU A 29 -12.03 -23.32 -4.02
CA GLU A 29 -10.92 -22.53 -3.48
C GLU A 29 -9.76 -22.45 -4.47
N HIS A 30 -9.03 -21.34 -4.43
CA HIS A 30 -7.79 -21.16 -5.18
C HIS A 30 -6.62 -20.88 -4.23
N ILE A 31 -5.47 -21.51 -4.48
CA ILE A 31 -4.23 -21.18 -3.79
C ILE A 31 -3.45 -20.18 -4.63
N ALA A 32 -3.49 -18.90 -4.24
CA ALA A 32 -2.68 -17.86 -4.84
C ALA A 32 -1.29 -17.89 -4.21
N HIS A 33 -0.28 -18.27 -4.98
CA HIS A 33 1.10 -18.13 -4.56
C HIS A 33 1.51 -16.67 -4.68
N ILE A 34 2.10 -16.14 -3.62
CA ILE A 34 2.49 -14.73 -3.55
C ILE A 34 3.96 -14.59 -3.21
N ASP A 35 4.51 -13.41 -3.47
CA ASP A 35 5.81 -13.00 -2.98
C ASP A 35 5.80 -11.55 -2.47
N HIS A 36 6.96 -11.14 -1.95
CA HIS A 36 7.21 -9.77 -1.52
C HIS A 36 8.47 -9.29 -2.25
N GLU A 37 8.42 -8.07 -2.78
CA GLU A 37 9.56 -7.44 -3.43
C GLU A 37 10.08 -6.30 -2.55
N VAL A 38 11.38 -6.28 -2.32
CA VAL A 38 12.06 -5.22 -1.57
C VAL A 38 13.30 -4.78 -2.33
N THR A 39 13.52 -3.47 -2.43
CA THR A 39 14.76 -2.93 -3.01
C THR A 39 15.73 -2.49 -1.92
N PRO A 40 17.04 -2.43 -2.20
CA PRO A 40 18.03 -1.96 -1.23
C PRO A 40 17.72 -0.54 -0.75
N GLY A 41 18.04 -0.25 0.50
CA GLY A 41 17.95 1.11 1.06
C GLY A 41 18.73 2.14 0.25
N LEU A 42 18.30 3.39 0.37
CA LEU A 42 18.90 4.55 -0.26
C LEU A 42 20.33 4.78 0.25
N ASP A 43 21.18 5.30 -0.62
CA ASP A 43 22.51 5.74 -0.22
C ASP A 43 22.49 7.07 0.55
N ALA A 44 23.63 7.44 1.13
CA ALA A 44 23.74 8.63 1.96
C ALA A 44 23.42 9.95 1.23
N ASN A 45 23.66 10.03 -0.09
CA ASN A 45 23.35 11.22 -0.87
C ASN A 45 21.85 11.33 -1.10
N ALA A 46 21.22 10.23 -1.53
CA ALA A 46 19.77 10.17 -1.73
C ALA A 46 19.01 10.44 -0.41
N LEU A 47 19.49 9.92 0.73
CA LEU A 47 18.93 10.22 2.05
C LEU A 47 19.09 11.70 2.44
N ALA A 48 20.22 12.32 2.10
CA ALA A 48 20.44 13.74 2.36
C ALA A 48 19.55 14.64 1.51
N GLU A 49 19.36 14.30 0.23
CA GLU A 49 18.43 14.98 -0.68
C GLU A 49 16.99 14.85 -0.19
N LEU A 50 16.56 13.64 0.17
CA LEU A 50 15.24 13.39 0.75
C LEU A 50 15.04 14.24 2.03
N ARG A 51 16.04 14.32 2.90
CA ARG A 51 16.00 15.15 4.12
C ARG A 51 15.84 16.64 3.84
N GLN A 52 16.39 17.15 2.74
CA GLN A 52 16.16 18.52 2.31
C GLN A 52 14.72 18.73 1.82
N GLN A 53 14.13 17.72 1.18
CA GLN A 53 12.78 17.78 0.62
C GLN A 53 11.68 17.72 1.70
N VAL A 54 11.78 16.78 2.66
CA VAL A 54 10.69 16.51 3.63
C VAL A 54 11.01 16.93 5.07
N GLY A 55 12.21 17.45 5.32
CA GLY A 55 12.69 17.78 6.67
C GLY A 55 13.01 16.52 7.48
N ASP A 56 13.07 16.66 8.81
CA ASP A 56 13.42 15.54 9.69
C ASP A 56 12.19 14.67 10.05
N LEU A 57 12.23 13.41 9.63
CA LEU A 57 11.17 12.40 9.79
C LEU A 57 11.83 11.06 10.14
N PRO A 58 12.24 10.84 11.40
CA PRO A 58 13.16 9.76 11.75
C PRO A 58 12.66 8.35 11.35
N HIS A 59 11.36 8.08 11.48
CA HIS A 59 10.78 6.79 11.09
C HIS A 59 10.77 6.58 9.56
N LEU A 60 10.59 7.65 8.78
CA LEU A 60 10.68 7.60 7.32
C LEU A 60 12.12 7.33 6.88
N PHE A 61 13.09 8.06 7.44
CA PHE A 61 14.50 7.84 7.10
C PHE A 61 14.97 6.45 7.48
N ALA A 62 14.57 5.95 8.65
CA ALA A 62 14.95 4.61 9.05
C ALA A 62 14.35 3.52 8.15
N PHE A 63 13.18 3.77 7.53
CA PHE A 63 12.66 2.89 6.48
C PHE A 63 13.58 2.95 5.25
N TYR A 64 13.80 4.14 4.70
CA TYR A 64 14.55 4.29 3.45
C TYR A 64 16.04 3.99 3.57
N GLU A 65 16.63 4.06 4.77
CA GLU A 65 17.98 3.56 5.05
C GLU A 65 18.09 2.04 4.85
N ARG A 66 16.97 1.32 5.01
CA ARG A 66 16.94 -0.14 4.99
C ARG A 66 16.28 -0.71 3.74
N TYR A 67 15.24 -0.06 3.24
CA TYR A 67 14.41 -0.51 2.13
C TYR A 67 14.17 0.67 1.17
N GLY A 68 14.58 0.54 -0.09
CA GLY A 68 14.36 1.59 -1.09
C GLY A 68 12.90 1.67 -1.53
N SER A 69 12.21 0.52 -1.51
CA SER A 69 10.81 0.34 -1.80
C SER A 69 10.37 -1.04 -1.31
N VAL A 70 9.06 -1.21 -1.09
CA VAL A 70 8.47 -2.46 -0.64
C VAL A 70 7.16 -2.69 -1.38
N ARG A 71 7.00 -3.85 -2.01
CA ARG A 71 5.74 -4.31 -2.61
C ARG A 71 5.33 -5.61 -1.92
N LEU A 72 4.14 -5.63 -1.32
CA LEU A 72 3.67 -6.75 -0.50
C LEU A 72 2.55 -7.53 -1.18
N PHE A 73 2.53 -8.83 -0.90
CA PHE A 73 1.47 -9.76 -1.30
C PHE A 73 1.23 -9.76 -2.82
N ARG A 74 2.33 -9.74 -3.57
CA ARG A 74 2.31 -9.72 -5.02
C ARG A 74 1.96 -11.10 -5.55
N ASP A 75 1.00 -11.17 -6.47
CA ASP A 75 0.64 -12.39 -7.16
C ASP A 75 1.82 -12.90 -8.00
N SER A 76 2.09 -14.20 -7.90
CA SER A 76 3.10 -14.86 -8.73
C SER A 76 2.65 -15.08 -10.18
N ILE A 77 1.35 -14.91 -10.46
CA ILE A 77 0.76 -15.04 -11.78
C ILE A 77 0.42 -13.66 -12.32
N GLU A 78 0.93 -13.36 -13.51
CA GLU A 78 0.44 -12.22 -14.28
C GLU A 78 -0.89 -12.59 -14.96
N GLY A 79 -1.98 -11.99 -14.49
CA GLY A 79 -3.31 -12.19 -15.08
C GLY A 79 -3.62 -11.13 -16.15
N LYS A 80 -4.48 -11.50 -17.11
CA LYS A 80 -4.95 -10.58 -18.19
C LYS A 80 -5.65 -9.32 -17.65
N TRP A 81 -6.27 -9.43 -16.47
CA TRP A 81 -7.05 -8.35 -15.83
C TRP A 81 -6.46 -7.89 -14.49
N SER A 82 -5.62 -8.72 -13.86
CA SER A 82 -4.99 -8.41 -12.57
C SER A 82 -3.54 -7.90 -12.71
N GLY A 83 -2.93 -8.01 -13.90
CA GLY A 83 -1.52 -7.66 -14.10
C GLY A 83 -0.62 -8.34 -13.06
N LYS A 84 0.38 -7.60 -12.55
CA LYS A 84 1.13 -7.96 -11.34
C LYS A 84 0.37 -7.46 -10.10
N ALA A 85 -0.77 -8.09 -9.78
CA ALA A 85 -1.56 -7.72 -8.60
C ALA A 85 -0.66 -7.73 -7.35
N SER A 86 -0.77 -6.70 -6.52
CA SER A 86 -0.09 -6.63 -5.23
C SER A 86 -0.93 -5.77 -4.31
N ALA A 87 -1.05 -6.15 -3.04
CA ALA A 87 -1.92 -5.46 -2.11
C ALA A 87 -1.42 -4.06 -1.76
N TYR A 88 -0.12 -3.92 -1.58
CA TYR A 88 0.48 -2.66 -1.13
C TYR A 88 1.78 -2.38 -1.86
N TYR A 89 2.00 -1.11 -2.15
CA TYR A 89 3.25 -0.61 -2.68
C TYR A 89 3.69 0.64 -1.92
N ILE A 90 4.86 0.56 -1.28
CA ILE A 90 5.59 1.69 -0.73
C ILE A 90 6.67 2.04 -1.74
N ALA A 91 6.53 3.20 -2.36
CA ALA A 91 7.30 3.62 -3.51
C ALA A 91 8.64 4.26 -3.11
N PRO A 92 9.67 4.16 -3.97
CA PRO A 92 10.88 4.95 -3.81
C PRO A 92 10.58 6.46 -4.01
N PRO A 93 11.37 7.38 -3.41
CA PRO A 93 11.05 8.81 -3.45
C PRO A 93 10.99 9.46 -4.84
N ASP A 94 11.66 8.87 -5.83
CA ASP A 94 11.64 9.33 -7.23
C ASP A 94 10.29 9.09 -7.92
N GLU A 95 9.45 8.20 -7.39
CA GLU A 95 8.08 7.94 -7.89
C GLU A 95 7.00 8.77 -7.18
N TRP A 96 7.32 9.47 -6.08
CA TRP A 96 6.32 10.20 -5.27
C TRP A 96 5.60 11.32 -6.02
N ALA A 97 6.26 11.96 -6.99
CA ALA A 97 5.64 13.00 -7.79
C ALA A 97 4.54 12.44 -8.71
N GLU A 98 4.80 11.31 -9.36
CA GLU A 98 3.81 10.65 -10.22
C GLU A 98 2.62 10.14 -9.41
N LEU A 99 2.88 9.52 -8.25
CA LEU A 99 1.81 9.11 -7.34
C LEU A 99 0.99 10.30 -6.81
N ARG A 100 1.66 11.43 -6.54
CA ARG A 100 0.98 12.66 -6.14
C ARG A 100 0.08 13.19 -7.26
N ASP A 101 0.54 13.18 -8.50
CA ASP A 101 -0.29 13.60 -9.64
C ASP A 101 -1.53 12.70 -9.80
N GLY A 102 -1.38 11.39 -9.58
CA GLY A 102 -2.49 10.44 -9.53
C GLY A 102 -3.49 10.77 -8.42
N ALA A 103 -3.02 10.97 -7.18
CA ALA A 103 -3.87 11.37 -6.06
C ALA A 103 -4.57 12.71 -6.30
N GLN A 104 -3.83 13.69 -6.84
CA GLN A 104 -4.33 15.05 -7.10
C GLN A 104 -5.45 15.07 -8.14
N SER A 105 -5.40 14.21 -9.16
CA SER A 105 -6.47 14.13 -10.16
C SER A 105 -7.84 13.81 -9.55
N TRP A 106 -7.89 13.06 -8.44
CA TRP A 106 -9.14 12.81 -7.72
C TRP A 106 -9.65 14.04 -6.97
N PHE A 107 -8.74 14.87 -6.45
CA PHE A 107 -9.09 16.11 -5.76
C PHE A 107 -9.54 17.19 -6.74
N ASP A 108 -8.95 17.23 -7.93
CA ASP A 108 -9.31 18.21 -8.97
C ASP A 108 -10.73 17.98 -9.53
N ASP A 109 -11.24 16.75 -9.40
CA ASP A 109 -12.61 16.38 -9.80
C ASP A 109 -13.67 16.73 -8.74
N LEU A 110 -13.27 17.17 -7.54
CA LEU A 110 -14.18 17.63 -6.49
C LEU A 110 -14.77 19.00 -6.82
N ASP A 111 -16.04 19.21 -6.45
CA ASP A 111 -16.64 20.53 -6.50
C ASP A 111 -16.12 21.46 -5.39
N GLU A 112 -16.45 22.75 -5.47
CA GLU A 112 -15.94 23.76 -4.51
C GLU A 112 -16.35 23.44 -3.06
N ASP A 113 -17.56 22.91 -2.84
CA ASP A 113 -18.06 22.60 -1.50
C ASP A 113 -17.30 21.39 -0.92
N ASP A 114 -17.04 20.35 -1.72
CA ASP A 114 -16.29 19.18 -1.31
C ASP A 114 -14.80 19.49 -1.10
N GLN A 115 -14.22 20.40 -1.89
CA GLN A 115 -12.84 20.86 -1.68
C GLN A 115 -12.64 21.54 -0.31
N GLU A 116 -13.65 22.25 0.20
CA GLU A 116 -13.61 22.85 1.55
C GLU A 116 -13.60 21.80 2.67
N THR A 117 -13.95 20.54 2.38
CA THR A 117 -13.93 19.45 3.37
C THR A 117 -12.58 18.73 3.45
N LEU A 118 -11.66 19.02 2.54
CA LEU A 118 -10.33 18.41 2.56
C LEU A 118 -9.55 18.80 3.82
N PRO A 119 -8.72 17.91 4.38
CA PRO A 119 -7.93 18.25 5.55
C PRO A 119 -6.97 19.42 5.29
N ASP A 120 -6.81 20.33 6.24
CA ASP A 120 -5.94 21.52 6.10
C ASP A 120 -4.50 21.20 5.66
N TRP A 121 -4.01 20.01 6.01
CA TRP A 121 -2.67 19.56 5.69
C TRP A 121 -2.49 19.10 4.24
N ILE A 122 -3.57 18.97 3.46
CA ILE A 122 -3.54 18.52 2.05
C ILE A 122 -2.76 19.48 1.13
N THR A 123 -2.39 20.66 1.64
CA THR A 123 -1.54 21.62 0.92
C THR A 123 -0.06 21.20 0.88
N GLU A 124 0.42 20.48 1.90
CA GLU A 124 1.83 20.10 2.05
C GLU A 124 1.96 18.64 2.52
N TYR A 125 2.01 17.71 1.55
CA TYR A 125 2.14 16.27 1.78
C TYR A 125 3.01 15.61 0.71
N VAL A 126 3.40 14.36 0.97
CA VAL A 126 3.96 13.44 -0.03
C VAL A 126 3.08 12.20 -0.14
N VAL A 127 3.05 11.60 -1.33
CA VAL A 127 2.43 10.27 -1.54
C VAL A 127 3.53 9.24 -1.51
N VAL A 128 3.56 8.45 -0.43
CA VAL A 128 4.63 7.48 -0.14
C VAL A 128 4.38 6.11 -0.78
N GLY A 129 3.20 5.91 -1.36
CA GLY A 129 2.79 4.64 -1.94
C GLY A 129 1.31 4.60 -2.29
N GLU A 130 0.83 3.42 -2.62
CA GLU A 130 -0.55 3.16 -3.06
C GLU A 130 -1.00 1.74 -2.73
N ILE A 131 -2.31 1.51 -2.85
CA ILE A 131 -2.89 0.20 -3.10
C ILE A 131 -3.04 0.09 -4.63
N PRO A 132 -2.16 -0.66 -5.32
CA PRO A 132 -2.11 -0.66 -6.78
C PRO A 132 -3.45 -0.99 -7.44
N GLN A 133 -3.77 -0.27 -8.52
CA GLN A 133 -5.00 -0.43 -9.32
C GLN A 133 -6.32 -0.14 -8.57
N SER A 134 -6.26 0.42 -7.36
CA SER A 134 -7.46 0.72 -6.59
C SER A 134 -7.86 2.19 -6.59
N GLY A 135 -6.99 3.10 -7.02
CA GLY A 135 -7.20 4.55 -6.84
C GLY A 135 -6.90 5.06 -5.43
N ASN A 136 -6.45 4.19 -4.51
CA ASN A 136 -6.17 4.55 -3.12
C ASN A 136 -4.67 4.78 -2.87
N TYR A 137 -4.35 5.87 -2.18
CA TYR A 137 -2.98 6.36 -2.01
C TYR A 137 -2.60 6.50 -0.54
N PHE A 138 -1.30 6.34 -0.23
CA PHE A 138 -0.76 6.57 1.09
C PHE A 138 -0.14 7.97 1.17
N LEU A 139 -0.77 8.87 1.93
CA LEU A 139 -0.37 10.26 2.07
C LEU A 139 0.31 10.48 3.42
N MET A 140 1.38 11.26 3.44
CA MET A 140 2.06 11.67 4.66
C MET A 140 2.15 13.20 4.71
N PRO A 141 1.48 13.85 5.68
CA PRO A 141 1.58 15.29 5.87
C PRO A 141 2.99 15.73 6.25
N LEU A 142 3.44 16.86 5.71
CA LEU A 142 4.74 17.47 6.03
C LEU A 142 4.63 18.63 7.04
N VAL A 143 3.41 19.04 7.38
CA VAL A 143 3.11 20.20 8.25
C VAL A 143 2.02 19.89 9.28
N GLY A 144 1.88 20.82 10.24
CA GLY A 144 0.83 20.78 11.26
C GLY A 144 0.98 19.63 12.26
N ASP A 145 -0.07 19.43 13.05
CA ASP A 145 -0.10 18.41 14.12
C ASP A 145 -0.12 16.97 13.58
N ASN A 146 -0.40 16.81 12.29
CA ASN A 146 -0.44 15.51 11.61
C ASN A 146 0.87 15.17 10.89
N ARG A 147 1.89 16.03 10.99
CA ARG A 147 3.18 15.83 10.33
C ARG A 147 3.78 14.46 10.66
N GLY A 148 4.11 13.70 9.62
CA GLY A 148 4.76 12.38 9.74
C GLY A 148 3.83 11.21 10.06
N LYS A 149 2.54 11.45 10.31
CA LYS A 149 1.51 10.40 10.30
C LYS A 149 1.26 9.93 8.87
N VAL A 150 0.69 8.74 8.70
CA VAL A 150 0.32 8.23 7.37
C VAL A 150 -1.18 8.01 7.30
N TYR A 151 -1.77 8.45 6.19
CA TYR A 151 -3.20 8.32 5.88
C TYR A 151 -3.37 7.52 4.60
N THR A 152 -4.39 6.67 4.54
CA THR A 152 -4.94 6.20 3.27
C THR A 152 -5.96 7.23 2.79
N PHE A 153 -5.80 7.71 1.57
CA PHE A 153 -6.88 8.34 0.83
C PHE A 153 -7.65 7.25 0.09
N ASP A 154 -8.93 7.11 0.42
CA ASP A 154 -9.87 6.21 -0.26
C ASP A 154 -10.75 7.02 -1.22
N HIS A 155 -10.57 6.80 -2.52
CA HIS A 155 -11.22 7.57 -3.57
C HIS A 155 -12.73 7.30 -3.68
N ASP A 156 -13.22 6.12 -3.26
CA ASP A 156 -14.64 5.77 -3.37
C ASP A 156 -15.50 6.59 -2.38
N GLY A 157 -14.95 6.84 -1.19
CA GLY A 157 -15.61 7.58 -0.12
C GLY A 157 -15.12 9.02 0.06
N TYR A 158 -14.05 9.41 -0.66
CA TYR A 158 -13.28 10.63 -0.40
C TYR A 158 -12.88 10.80 1.07
N VAL A 159 -12.45 9.69 1.70
CA VAL A 159 -12.09 9.67 3.13
C VAL A 159 -10.59 9.53 3.34
N PHE A 160 -10.10 10.18 4.40
CA PHE A 160 -8.71 10.09 4.87
C PHE A 160 -8.67 9.29 6.16
N ILE A 161 -8.10 8.09 6.10
CA ILE A 161 -8.07 7.15 7.21
C ILE A 161 -6.66 7.11 7.77
N GLU A 162 -6.46 7.50 9.04
CA GLU A 162 -5.15 7.39 9.70
C GLU A 162 -4.74 5.91 9.79
N ARG A 163 -3.60 5.55 9.21
CA ARG A 163 -3.06 4.18 9.19
C ARG A 163 -1.94 3.98 10.21
N GLY A 164 -1.29 5.06 10.64
CA GLY A 164 -0.25 5.00 11.67
C GLY A 164 0.13 6.39 12.16
N SER A 165 0.48 6.48 13.44
CA SER A 165 0.91 7.76 14.03
C SER A 165 2.31 8.18 13.56
N ASN A 166 3.02 7.28 12.89
CA ASN A 166 4.31 7.47 12.25
C ASN A 166 4.51 6.41 11.15
N PHE A 167 5.57 6.56 10.36
CA PHE A 167 5.88 5.66 9.24
C PHE A 167 6.16 4.21 9.66
N GLU A 168 6.71 3.97 10.86
CA GLU A 168 6.97 2.63 11.36
C GLU A 168 5.68 1.87 11.67
N GLU A 169 4.75 2.49 12.39
CA GLU A 169 3.45 1.90 12.70
C GLU A 169 2.64 1.60 11.44
N PHE A 170 2.67 2.51 10.47
CA PHE A 170 2.05 2.31 9.16
C PHE A 170 2.63 1.10 8.42
N VAL A 171 3.95 1.01 8.29
CA VAL A 171 4.59 -0.12 7.60
C VAL A 171 4.29 -1.44 8.30
N ASP A 172 4.33 -1.46 9.64
CA ASP A 172 4.02 -2.66 10.41
C ASP A 172 2.54 -3.04 10.34
N SER A 173 1.62 -2.08 10.17
CA SER A 173 0.20 -2.38 9.96
C SER A 173 -0.04 -3.10 8.63
N LEU A 174 0.65 -2.67 7.56
CA LEU A 174 0.57 -3.33 6.24
C LEU A 174 1.16 -4.75 6.24
N ALA A 175 1.97 -5.10 7.25
CA ALA A 175 2.60 -6.41 7.34
C ALA A 175 1.91 -7.37 8.32
N ARG A 176 0.95 -6.89 9.11
CA ARG A 176 0.22 -7.68 10.10
C ARG A 176 -0.87 -8.51 9.44
N VAL A 177 -0.65 -9.80 9.21
CA VAL A 177 -1.64 -10.65 8.53
C VAL A 177 -2.62 -11.27 9.52
N ASP A 178 -3.76 -10.60 9.72
CA ASP A 178 -4.92 -11.08 10.48
C ASP A 178 -6.18 -11.09 9.60
N ALA A 179 -7.33 -11.52 10.15
CA ALA A 179 -8.57 -11.64 9.38
C ALA A 179 -9.10 -10.30 8.85
N GLU A 180 -8.95 -9.22 9.62
CA GLU A 180 -9.37 -7.88 9.22
C GLU A 180 -8.50 -7.36 8.06
N HIS A 181 -7.19 -7.60 8.15
CA HIS A 181 -6.27 -7.25 7.07
C HIS A 181 -6.51 -8.07 5.80
N LEU A 182 -6.87 -9.34 5.90
CA LEU A 182 -7.24 -10.15 4.73
C LEU A 182 -8.51 -9.63 4.05
N ASP A 183 -9.51 -9.22 4.83
CA ASP A 183 -10.72 -8.58 4.32
C ASP A 183 -10.38 -7.26 3.60
N GLU A 184 -9.50 -6.44 4.17
CA GLU A 184 -9.01 -5.21 3.53
C GLU A 184 -8.31 -5.49 2.18
N ILE A 185 -7.39 -6.46 2.14
CA ILE A 185 -6.74 -6.86 0.89
C ILE A 185 -7.79 -7.36 -0.11
N GLY A 186 -8.76 -8.16 0.35
CA GLY A 186 -9.88 -8.64 -0.45
C GLY A 186 -10.83 -7.55 -0.92
N GLY A 187 -10.87 -6.39 -0.28
CA GLY A 187 -11.58 -5.21 -0.74
C GLY A 187 -11.01 -4.70 -2.07
N HIS A 188 -9.69 -4.61 -2.17
CA HIS A 188 -9.02 -3.86 -3.26
C HIS A 188 -8.23 -4.72 -4.25
N THR A 189 -7.71 -5.87 -3.84
CA THR A 189 -6.82 -6.70 -4.66
C THR A 189 -7.52 -7.96 -5.14
N ARG A 190 -7.29 -8.35 -6.39
CA ARG A 190 -7.81 -9.60 -6.96
C ARG A 190 -6.67 -10.44 -7.51
N TYR A 191 -6.61 -11.69 -7.07
CA TYR A 191 -5.62 -12.67 -7.52
C TYR A 191 -6.17 -13.48 -8.70
N ALA A 192 -5.27 -14.02 -9.52
CA ALA A 192 -5.60 -14.79 -10.71
C ALA A 192 -5.13 -16.25 -10.61
N ASP A 193 -5.94 -17.19 -11.10
CA ASP A 193 -5.58 -18.61 -11.16
C ASP A 193 -4.85 -19.00 -12.47
N GLY A 194 -4.71 -18.04 -13.40
CA GLY A 194 -4.11 -18.23 -14.73
C GLY A 194 -4.90 -19.15 -15.67
N LYS A 195 -6.10 -19.60 -15.28
CA LYS A 195 -6.91 -20.61 -15.99
C LYS A 195 -8.29 -20.11 -16.35
N THR A 196 -8.88 -19.28 -15.49
CA THR A 196 -10.23 -18.74 -15.63
C THR A 196 -10.18 -17.21 -15.61
N GLU A 197 -11.33 -16.59 -15.85
CA GLU A 197 -11.53 -15.14 -15.64
C GLU A 197 -12.07 -14.85 -14.23
N TYR A 198 -11.95 -15.80 -13.30
CA TYR A 198 -12.35 -15.56 -11.92
C TYR A 198 -11.34 -14.64 -11.23
N GLN A 199 -11.90 -13.72 -10.47
CA GLN A 199 -11.17 -12.90 -9.52
C GLN A 199 -11.22 -13.62 -8.18
N TRP A 200 -10.08 -13.76 -7.53
CA TRP A 200 -9.94 -14.48 -6.28
C TRP A 200 -9.59 -13.52 -5.15
N MET A 201 -10.33 -13.59 -4.04
CA MET A 201 -10.15 -12.76 -2.84
C MET A 201 -9.49 -13.59 -1.75
N PRO A 202 -8.45 -13.09 -1.08
CA PRO A 202 -7.77 -13.83 -0.02
C PRO A 202 -8.68 -13.96 1.21
N ASN A 203 -8.77 -15.18 1.75
CA ASN A 203 -9.54 -15.48 2.96
C ASN A 203 -8.63 -16.02 4.08
N GLN A 204 -7.54 -16.71 3.72
CA GLN A 204 -6.56 -17.20 4.68
C GLN A 204 -5.15 -17.00 4.16
N TYR A 205 -4.22 -16.64 5.04
CA TYR A 205 -2.79 -16.59 4.76
C TYR A 205 -2.06 -17.79 5.36
N LEU A 206 -1.22 -18.43 4.54
CA LEU A 206 -0.41 -19.57 4.93
C LEU A 206 1.06 -19.32 4.56
N HIS A 207 1.96 -19.86 5.36
CA HIS A 207 3.39 -19.95 5.07
C HIS A 207 3.96 -21.22 5.73
N ASP A 208 5.17 -21.59 5.35
CA ASP A 208 5.91 -22.73 5.93
C ASP A 208 6.77 -22.32 7.14
#